data_AF-A0A0U1DCA5-F1
#
_entry.id   AF-A0A0U1DCA5-F1
#
_cell.length_a   1.000
_cell.length_b   1.000
_cell.length_c   1.000
_cell.angle_alpha   90.00
_cell.angle_beta   90.00
_cell.angle_gamma   90.00
#
_symmetry.space_group_name_H-M   'P 1'
#
loop_
_entity.id
_entity.type
_entity.pdbx_description
1 polymer ?
#
loop_
_entity_poly.entity_id
_entity_poly.type
_entity_poly.pdbx_seq_one_letter_code
_entity_poly.pdbx_strand_id
1 'polypeptide(L)'
;MLGVHHAAICTADVERSKQFWRDGLGLAELFDHTFTGDWPELFGAKTDRLQSIFLGDPQAPEAGIVELVVLAGADEALVPPQRPRHGFFLLSLQRDVDETLATLAELGFADGVHRITMPAPGGKTVPMAVVTAPDGVLVELIGPAQ
;
A
#
# COMPACT_ATOMS: atom_id res chain seq x y z
N MET A 1 1.49 4.69 23.58
CA MET A 1 1.83 3.50 22.77
C MET A 1 3.05 3.86 21.94
N LEU A 2 4.09 3.02 21.92
CA LEU A 2 5.32 3.27 21.15
C LEU A 2 5.28 2.34 19.93
N GLY A 3 4.77 2.83 18.80
CA GLY A 3 4.62 2.04 17.57
C GLY A 3 4.39 2.93 16.35
N VAL A 4 4.69 2.41 15.17
CA VAL A 4 4.31 3.06 13.90
C VAL A 4 2.79 2.95 13.79
N HIS A 5 2.10 4.08 13.72
CA HIS A 5 0.63 4.09 13.64
C HIS A 5 0.12 3.67 12.26
N HIS A 6 0.69 4.24 11.20
CA HIS A 6 0.27 4.03 9.82
C HIS A 6 1.40 4.43 8.86
N ALA A 7 1.28 3.99 7.61
CA ALA A 7 2.04 4.50 6.48
C ALA A 7 1.08 5.26 5.55
N ALA A 8 1.36 6.53 5.30
CA ALA A 8 0.54 7.39 4.47
C ALA A 8 1.04 7.45 3.02
N ILE A 9 0.11 7.38 2.07
CA ILE A 9 0.34 7.46 0.64
C ILE A 9 -0.52 8.62 0.12
N CYS A 10 0.12 9.67 -0.39
CA CYS A 10 -0.60 10.73 -1.11
C CYS A 10 -1.05 10.15 -2.46
N THR A 11 -2.37 10.10 -2.69
CA THR A 11 -2.93 9.41 -3.85
C THR A 11 -3.50 10.38 -4.88
N ALA A 12 -3.20 10.14 -6.16
CA ALA A 12 -3.72 10.93 -7.27
C ALA A 12 -5.13 10.48 -7.71
N ASP A 13 -5.47 9.21 -7.49
CA ASP A 13 -6.76 8.61 -7.86
C ASP A 13 -7.23 7.65 -6.76
N VAL A 14 -8.14 8.16 -5.91
CA VAL A 14 -8.67 7.43 -4.76
C VAL A 14 -9.36 6.14 -5.18
N GLU A 15 -10.15 6.16 -6.25
CA GLU A 15 -10.94 5.00 -6.65
C GLU A 15 -10.04 3.90 -7.19
N ARG A 16 -9.05 4.27 -8.00
CA ARG A 16 -8.03 3.32 -8.48
C ARG A 16 -7.19 2.75 -7.33
N SER A 17 -6.87 3.57 -6.34
CA SER A 17 -6.15 3.12 -5.14
C SER A 17 -7.02 2.21 -4.26
N LYS A 18 -8.32 2.51 -4.08
CA LYS A 18 -9.25 1.62 -3.37
C LYS A 18 -9.36 0.27 -4.08
N GLN A 19 -9.46 0.25 -5.40
CA GLN A 19 -9.45 -1.00 -6.16
C GLN A 19 -8.19 -1.83 -5.90
N PHE A 20 -7.02 -1.20 -5.85
CA PHE A 20 -5.78 -1.92 -5.55
C PHE A 20 -5.72 -2.44 -4.09
N TRP A 21 -5.88 -1.54 -3.11
CA TRP A 21 -5.65 -1.86 -1.70
C TRP A 21 -6.79 -2.62 -1.03
N ARG A 22 -8.03 -2.24 -1.33
CA ARG A 22 -9.23 -2.88 -0.75
C ARG A 22 -9.63 -4.10 -1.55
N ASP A 23 -9.87 -3.92 -2.84
CA ASP A 23 -10.45 -4.99 -3.67
C ASP A 23 -9.38 -6.01 -4.11
N GLY A 24 -8.15 -5.56 -4.35
CA GLY A 24 -7.02 -6.41 -4.75
C GLY A 24 -6.25 -7.06 -3.60
N LEU A 25 -5.94 -6.31 -2.54
CA LEU A 25 -5.16 -6.80 -1.38
C LEU A 25 -6.02 -7.19 -0.17
N GLY A 26 -7.34 -7.01 -0.25
CA GLY A 26 -8.29 -7.44 0.78
C GLY A 26 -8.26 -6.64 2.07
N LEU A 27 -7.71 -5.41 2.08
CA LEU A 27 -7.86 -4.52 3.24
C LEU A 27 -9.31 -4.00 3.31
N ALA A 28 -9.76 -3.63 4.51
CA ALA A 28 -11.06 -2.98 4.69
C ALA A 28 -10.88 -1.47 4.91
N GLU A 29 -11.85 -0.69 4.46
CA GLU A 29 -11.96 0.72 4.83
C GLU A 29 -12.39 0.84 6.29
N LEU A 30 -11.50 1.36 7.13
CA LEU A 30 -11.71 1.58 8.55
C LEU A 30 -12.21 3.00 8.82
N PHE A 31 -11.86 3.93 7.94
CA PHE A 31 -12.11 5.36 8.09
C PHE A 31 -12.06 6.04 6.72
N ASP A 32 -12.95 7.00 6.47
CA ASP A 32 -12.90 7.93 5.33
C ASP A 32 -13.48 9.28 5.79
N HIS A 33 -12.63 10.30 5.90
CA HIS A 33 -13.06 11.60 6.37
C HIS A 33 -12.25 12.75 5.76
N THR A 34 -12.91 13.88 5.57
CA THR A 34 -12.25 15.12 5.16
C THR A 34 -12.08 16.04 6.35
N PHE A 35 -10.84 16.36 6.68
CA PHE A 35 -10.48 17.31 7.71
C PHE A 35 -10.16 18.68 7.13
N THR A 36 -10.46 19.74 7.89
CA THR A 36 -9.98 21.10 7.64
C THR A 36 -8.97 21.47 8.73
N GLY A 37 -7.79 21.93 8.35
CA GLY A 37 -6.69 22.20 9.26
C GLY A 37 -5.52 22.91 8.58
N ASP A 38 -4.48 23.24 9.36
CA ASP A 38 -3.29 23.93 8.86
C ASP A 38 -2.31 22.96 8.16
N TRP A 39 -2.80 22.27 7.12
CA TRP A 39 -1.98 21.41 6.26
C TRP A 39 -0.92 22.16 5.46
N PRO A 40 -1.09 23.44 5.08
CA PRO A 40 -0.01 24.22 4.50
C PRO A 40 1.20 24.30 5.44
N GLU A 41 1.00 24.56 6.73
CA GLU A 41 2.11 24.57 7.69
C GLU A 41 2.67 23.16 7.93
N LEU A 42 1.80 22.15 8.11
CA LEU A 42 2.24 20.80 8.48
C LEU A 42 2.96 20.05 7.34
N PHE A 43 2.44 20.14 6.12
CA PHE A 43 2.90 19.34 4.96
C PHE A 43 3.40 20.19 3.79
N GLY A 44 3.35 21.52 3.87
CA GLY A 44 3.58 22.37 2.71
C GLY A 44 2.47 22.24 1.65
N ALA A 45 1.27 21.80 2.06
CA ALA A 45 0.15 21.60 1.13
C ALA A 45 -0.37 22.92 0.55
N LYS A 46 -0.98 22.85 -0.64
CA LYS A 46 -1.61 24.00 -1.31
C LYS A 46 -3.07 24.24 -0.87
N THR A 47 -3.52 23.53 0.16
CA THR A 47 -4.93 23.46 0.60
C THR A 47 -4.99 23.28 2.11
N ASP A 48 -6.06 23.77 2.74
CA ASP A 48 -6.42 23.54 4.15
C ASP A 48 -7.37 22.34 4.34
N ARG A 49 -7.71 21.63 3.26
CA ARG A 49 -8.54 20.42 3.27
C ARG A 49 -7.74 19.17 2.90
N LEU A 50 -7.91 18.11 3.68
CA LEU A 50 -7.27 16.80 3.48
C LEU A 50 -8.34 15.71 3.62
N GLN A 51 -8.47 14.82 2.63
CA GLN A 51 -9.22 13.58 2.80
C GLN A 51 -8.26 12.47 3.25
N SER A 52 -8.61 11.79 4.34
CA SER A 52 -7.85 10.70 4.93
C SER A 52 -8.70 9.45 4.93
N ILE A 53 -8.17 8.37 4.34
CA ILE A 53 -8.85 7.09 4.19
C ILE A 53 -7.95 6.00 4.77
N PHE A 54 -8.36 5.37 5.87
CA PHE A 54 -7.58 4.30 6.49
C PHE A 54 -8.04 2.94 5.98
N LEU A 55 -7.07 2.16 5.50
CA LEU A 55 -7.25 0.80 5.05
C LEU A 55 -6.44 -0.15 5.95
N GLY A 56 -7.08 -1.20 6.45
CA GLY A 56 -6.45 -2.14 7.37
C GLY A 56 -7.31 -3.37 7.64
N ASP A 57 -6.92 -4.15 8.65
CA ASP A 57 -7.72 -5.30 9.11
C ASP A 57 -8.58 -4.90 10.33
N PRO A 58 -9.92 -4.92 10.22
CA PRO A 58 -10.79 -4.55 11.33
C PRO A 58 -10.74 -5.55 12.50
N GLN A 59 -10.28 -6.78 12.25
CA GLN A 59 -10.07 -7.80 13.28
C GLN A 59 -8.70 -7.67 13.97
N ALA A 60 -7.78 -6.92 13.37
CA ALA A 60 -6.43 -6.70 13.87
C ALA A 60 -6.00 -5.23 13.65
N PRO A 61 -6.61 -4.25 14.35
CA PRO A 61 -6.37 -2.83 14.12
C PRO A 61 -4.91 -2.39 14.38
N GLU A 62 -4.16 -3.17 15.15
CA GLU A 62 -2.75 -2.94 15.46
C GLU A 62 -1.79 -3.56 14.41
N ALA A 63 -2.30 -4.28 13.40
CA ALA A 63 -1.50 -4.92 12.34
C ALA A 63 -0.93 -3.92 11.32
N GLY A 64 -1.18 -2.63 11.51
CA GLY A 64 -0.76 -1.55 10.63
C GLY A 64 -1.89 -1.05 9.72
N ILE A 65 -1.80 0.23 9.36
CA ILE A 65 -2.78 0.93 8.53
C ILE A 65 -2.06 1.53 7.32
N VAL A 66 -2.66 1.35 6.14
CA VAL A 66 -2.35 2.14 4.94
C VAL A 66 -3.32 3.31 4.91
N GLU A 67 -2.81 4.53 5.00
CA GLU A 67 -3.62 5.74 4.81
C GLU A 67 -3.49 6.23 3.36
N LEU A 68 -4.62 6.40 2.67
CA LEU A 68 -4.67 7.16 1.44
C LEU A 68 -5.00 8.61 1.79
N VAL A 69 -4.11 9.52 1.38
CA VAL A 69 -4.21 10.96 1.64
C VAL A 69 -4.52 11.67 0.33
N VAL A 70 -5.57 12.49 0.31
CA VAL A 70 -5.91 13.36 -0.81
C VAL A 70 -5.68 14.80 -0.42
N LEU A 71 -4.70 15.42 -1.07
CA LEU A 71 -4.40 16.84 -0.95
C LEU A 71 -4.54 17.49 -2.32
N ALA A 72 -5.53 18.37 -2.47
CA ALA A 72 -5.72 19.11 -3.71
C ALA A 72 -4.45 19.91 -4.06
N GLY A 73 -3.97 19.72 -5.30
CA GLY A 73 -2.76 20.36 -5.78
C GLY A 73 -1.46 19.72 -5.30
N ALA A 74 -1.49 18.49 -4.76
CA ALA A 74 -0.29 17.67 -4.62
C ALA A 74 0.43 17.52 -5.96
N ASP A 75 1.77 17.45 -5.92
CA ASP A 75 2.57 17.29 -7.12
C ASP A 75 2.51 15.83 -7.62
N GLU A 76 2.76 15.63 -8.91
CA GLU A 76 2.77 14.31 -9.54
C GLU A 76 3.76 13.34 -8.86
N ALA A 77 3.37 12.07 -8.79
CA ALA A 77 4.24 11.04 -8.24
C ALA A 77 5.54 10.91 -9.04
N LEU A 78 6.64 10.69 -8.33
CA LEU A 78 7.92 10.39 -8.98
C LEU A 78 7.86 9.02 -9.66
N VAL A 79 8.54 8.89 -10.80
CA VAL A 79 8.68 7.61 -11.48
C VAL A 79 9.40 6.61 -10.55
N PRO A 80 8.80 5.45 -10.24
CA PRO A 80 9.41 4.47 -9.36
C PRO A 80 10.77 4.00 -9.87
N PRO A 81 11.74 3.78 -8.96
CA PRO A 81 13.06 3.33 -9.36
C PRO A 81 13.02 1.87 -9.85
N GLN A 82 13.67 1.60 -10.98
CA GLN A 82 13.76 0.24 -11.55
C GLN A 82 14.72 -0.70 -10.78
N ARG A 83 15.42 -0.17 -9.76
CA ARG A 83 16.39 -0.88 -8.93
C ARG A 83 16.35 -0.33 -7.50
N PRO A 84 16.71 -1.12 -6.48
CA PRO A 84 16.77 -0.64 -5.10
C PRO A 84 17.58 0.65 -4.94
N ARG A 85 17.07 1.58 -4.13
CA ARG A 85 17.76 2.81 -3.71
C ARG A 85 17.68 2.95 -2.19
N HIS A 86 18.60 3.70 -1.60
CA HIS A 86 18.51 4.06 -0.18
C HIS A 86 17.27 4.93 0.08
N GLY A 87 16.49 4.61 1.11
CA GLY A 87 15.27 5.33 1.49
C GLY A 87 14.15 4.39 1.92
N PHE A 88 12.90 4.90 1.93
CA PHE A 88 11.71 4.05 2.07
C PHE A 88 11.69 3.03 0.92
N PHE A 89 11.58 1.75 1.27
CA PHE A 89 11.79 0.67 0.30
C PHE A 89 10.48 0.04 -0.18
N LEU A 90 9.62 -0.41 0.74
CA LEU A 90 8.36 -1.09 0.41
C LEU A 90 7.40 -1.15 1.61
N LEU A 91 6.14 -1.51 1.33
CA LEU A 91 5.19 -2.05 2.31
C LEU A 91 5.09 -3.56 2.14
N SER A 92 5.07 -4.33 3.23
CA SER A 92 5.05 -5.79 3.20
C SER A 92 3.77 -6.32 3.82
N LEU A 93 3.11 -7.26 3.12
CA LEU A 93 1.86 -7.88 3.54
C LEU A 93 1.97 -9.40 3.48
N GLN A 94 1.41 -10.07 4.49
CA GLN A 94 1.20 -11.50 4.45
C GLN A 94 -0.09 -11.82 3.70
N ARG A 95 0.01 -12.52 2.56
CA ARG A 95 -1.11 -12.86 1.69
C ARG A 95 -0.83 -14.15 0.93
N ASP A 96 -1.88 -14.88 0.54
CA ASP A 96 -1.72 -15.92 -0.47
C ASP A 96 -1.27 -15.27 -1.78
N VAL A 97 -0.05 -15.59 -2.22
CA VAL A 97 0.58 -14.87 -3.34
C VAL A 97 -0.14 -15.16 -4.65
N ASP A 98 -0.52 -16.40 -4.91
CA ASP A 98 -1.11 -16.77 -6.20
C ASP A 98 -2.54 -16.23 -6.34
N GLU A 99 -3.35 -16.36 -5.27
CA GLU A 99 -4.72 -15.83 -5.24
C GLU A 99 -4.73 -14.30 -5.35
N THR A 100 -3.82 -13.62 -4.63
CA THR A 100 -3.73 -12.16 -4.64
C THR A 100 -3.30 -11.66 -6.01
N LEU A 101 -2.29 -12.28 -6.64
CA LEU A 101 -1.84 -11.89 -7.98
C LEU A 101 -2.90 -12.15 -9.05
N ALA A 102 -3.69 -13.21 -8.93
CA ALA A 102 -4.82 -13.47 -9.83
C ALA A 102 -5.87 -12.36 -9.73
N THR A 103 -6.26 -12.00 -8.50
CA THR A 103 -7.22 -10.91 -8.23
C THR A 103 -6.72 -9.57 -8.77
N LEU A 104 -5.46 -9.22 -8.48
CA LEU A 104 -4.85 -7.99 -8.97
C LEU A 104 -4.80 -7.95 -10.50
N ALA A 105 -4.53 -9.08 -11.17
CA ALA A 105 -4.52 -9.14 -12.62
C ALA A 105 -5.91 -8.89 -13.23
N GLU A 106 -6.97 -9.44 -12.64
CA GLU A 106 -8.36 -9.19 -13.06
C GLU A 106 -8.75 -7.71 -12.92
N LEU A 107 -8.23 -7.03 -11.90
CA LEU A 107 -8.42 -5.60 -11.67
C LEU A 107 -7.50 -4.71 -12.53
N GLY A 108 -6.62 -5.29 -13.34
CA GLY A 108 -5.72 -4.57 -14.24
C GLY A 108 -4.39 -4.11 -13.61
N PHE A 109 -3.95 -4.75 -12.52
CA PHE A 109 -2.69 -4.48 -11.82
C PHE A 109 -1.66 -5.60 -12.03
N ALA A 110 -1.48 -6.05 -13.27
CA ALA A 110 -0.55 -7.15 -13.62
C ALA A 110 0.85 -6.68 -14.06
N ASP A 111 1.05 -5.36 -14.22
CA ASP A 111 2.30 -4.81 -14.75
C ASP A 111 3.44 -4.89 -13.73
N GLY A 112 4.63 -5.27 -14.19
CA GLY A 112 5.84 -5.24 -13.37
C GLY A 112 5.88 -6.23 -12.20
N VAL A 113 5.03 -7.26 -12.21
CA VAL A 113 5.02 -8.30 -11.17
C VAL A 113 6.31 -9.13 -11.23
N HIS A 114 7.00 -9.23 -10.10
CA HIS A 114 8.15 -10.12 -9.95
C HIS A 114 7.89 -11.12 -8.82
N ARG A 115 8.32 -12.38 -8.99
CA ARG A 115 8.07 -13.46 -8.04
C ARG A 115 9.29 -14.34 -7.84
N ILE A 116 9.41 -14.88 -6.63
CA ILE A 116 10.42 -15.87 -6.26
C ILE A 116 9.83 -16.90 -5.30
N THR A 117 10.53 -18.02 -5.17
CA THR A 117 10.31 -18.99 -4.10
C THR A 117 11.51 -18.91 -3.15
N MET A 118 11.29 -18.45 -1.93
CA MET A 118 12.33 -18.27 -0.93
C MET A 118 12.50 -19.55 -0.09
N PRO A 119 13.71 -20.12 0.02
CA PRO A 119 13.97 -21.20 0.97
C PRO A 119 13.74 -20.74 2.41
N ALA A 120 13.05 -21.58 3.19
CA ALA A 120 12.77 -21.34 4.61
C ALA A 120 13.33 -22.49 5.49
N PRO A 121 13.51 -22.27 6.80
CA PRO A 121 13.98 -23.32 7.71
C PRO A 121 13.13 -24.58 7.65
N GLY A 122 13.77 -25.75 7.84
CA GLY A 122 13.09 -27.04 7.83
C GLY A 122 12.76 -27.60 6.44
N GLY A 123 13.44 -27.12 5.39
CA GLY A 123 13.24 -27.58 4.01
C GLY A 123 11.97 -27.05 3.34
N LYS A 124 11.29 -26.10 3.99
CA LYS A 124 10.10 -25.44 3.49
C LYS A 124 10.44 -24.36 2.47
N THR A 125 9.42 -23.89 1.75
CA THR A 125 9.55 -22.74 0.86
C THR A 125 8.45 -21.72 1.10
N VAL A 126 8.75 -20.44 0.86
CA VAL A 126 7.80 -19.33 0.98
C VAL A 126 7.67 -18.68 -0.38
N PRO A 127 6.48 -18.66 -1.01
CA PRO A 127 6.26 -17.87 -2.20
C PRO A 127 6.30 -16.38 -1.83
N MET A 128 7.01 -15.59 -2.62
CA MET A 128 7.08 -14.15 -2.46
C MET A 128 6.88 -13.46 -3.81
N ALA A 129 6.23 -12.31 -3.80
CA ALA A 129 6.10 -11.46 -4.96
C ALA A 129 6.24 -9.98 -4.60
N VAL A 130 6.55 -9.17 -5.60
CA VAL A 130 6.41 -7.71 -5.51
C VAL A 130 5.51 -7.22 -6.62
N VAL A 131 4.67 -6.25 -6.26
CA VAL A 131 3.77 -5.52 -7.16
C VAL A 131 3.92 -4.02 -6.90
N THR A 132 3.46 -3.17 -7.82
CA THR A 132 3.51 -1.70 -7.65
C THR A 132 2.10 -1.16 -7.53
N ALA A 133 1.81 -0.45 -6.43
CA ALA A 133 0.55 0.24 -6.22
C ALA A 133 0.41 1.42 -7.21
N PRO A 134 -0.81 1.95 -7.44
CA PRO A 134 -1.05 3.04 -8.41
C PRO A 134 -0.15 4.26 -8.21
N ASP A 135 0.14 4.63 -6.95
CA ASP A 135 0.98 5.78 -6.59
C ASP A 135 2.49 5.43 -6.50
N GLY A 136 2.90 4.31 -7.09
CA GLY A 136 4.32 3.96 -7.24
C GLY A 136 4.96 3.27 -6.03
N VAL A 137 4.19 2.96 -4.99
CA VAL A 137 4.66 2.23 -3.81
C VAL A 137 4.90 0.77 -4.17
N LEU A 138 6.12 0.27 -3.89
CA LEU A 138 6.43 -1.15 -4.01
C LEU A 138 5.79 -1.92 -2.85
N VAL A 139 5.05 -2.99 -3.18
CA VAL A 139 4.34 -3.83 -2.23
C VAL A 139 4.88 -5.24 -2.31
N GLU A 140 5.40 -5.76 -1.20
CA GLU A 140 5.83 -7.14 -1.05
C GLU A 140 4.68 -8.00 -0.53
N LEU A 141 4.48 -9.14 -1.18
CA LEU A 141 3.55 -10.18 -0.77
C LEU A 141 4.37 -11.37 -0.27
N ILE A 142 4.08 -11.80 0.96
CA ILE A 142 4.71 -12.96 1.59
C ILE A 142 3.64 -14.02 1.85
N GLY A 143 3.76 -15.17 1.19
CA GLY A 143 2.85 -16.28 1.40
C GLY A 143 3.17 -17.13 2.62
N PRO A 144 2.28 -18.09 2.94
CA PRO A 144 2.54 -19.07 3.99
C PRO A 144 3.69 -20.01 3.57
N ALA A 145 4.41 -20.52 4.57
CA ALA A 145 5.44 -21.54 4.32
C ALA A 145 4.80 -22.88 3.91
N GLN A 146 5.24 -23.42 2.77
CA GLN A 146 4.87 -24.70 2.18
C GLN A 146 5.86 -25.79 2.55
#